data_AF-A0A3L8BQJ5-F1
#
_entry.id   AF-A0A3L8BQJ5-F1
#
_cell.length_a   1.000
_cell.length_b   1.000
_cell.length_c   1.000
_cell.angle_alpha   90.00
_cell.angle_beta   90.00
_cell.angle_gamma   90.00
#
_symmetry.space_group_name_H-M   'P 1'
#
loop_
_entity.id
_entity.type
_entity.pdbx_description
1 polymer ?
#
loop_
_entity_poly.entity_id
_entity_poly.type
_entity_poly.pdbx_seq_one_letter_code
_entity_poly.pdbx_strand_id
1 'polypeptide(L)'
;MELLVRARGKLLLTVMVGMIACQSIEAKTKSSAAKDCDKIAQQIETYTKLRRNGGTAKQMDSWHRKRNKLKQRFRAAGCTY
;
A
#
# COMPACT_ATOMS: atom_id res chain seq x y z
N MET A 1 66.50 6.29 -13.43
CA MET A 1 65.36 5.34 -13.44
C MET A 1 64.18 6.00 -12.72
N GLU A 2 63.59 7.00 -13.37
CA GLU A 2 62.51 7.86 -12.82
C GLU A 2 61.12 7.46 -13.37
N LEU A 3 60.85 6.15 -13.46
CA LEU A 3 59.61 5.63 -14.05
C LEU A 3 58.75 4.79 -13.08
N LEU A 4 59.22 4.53 -11.85
CA LEU A 4 58.50 3.69 -10.88
C LEU A 4 57.68 4.46 -9.82
N VAL A 5 57.67 5.80 -9.82
CA VAL A 5 56.92 6.63 -8.84
C VAL A 5 55.56 7.11 -9.40
N ARG A 6 55.22 6.79 -10.66
CA ARG A 6 54.05 7.35 -11.36
C ARG A 6 52.85 6.41 -11.48
N ALA A 7 52.91 5.22 -10.88
CA ALA A 7 51.86 4.20 -11.00
C ALA A 7 51.00 4.00 -9.73
N ARG A 8 51.31 4.69 -8.62
CA ARG A 8 50.63 4.50 -7.32
C ARG A 8 49.58 5.57 -7.00
N GLY A 9 49.54 6.68 -7.74
CA GLY A 9 48.77 7.88 -7.37
C GLY A 9 47.40 8.06 -8.05
N LYS A 10 46.96 7.16 -8.93
CA LYS A 10 45.73 7.35 -9.73
C LYS A 10 44.76 6.17 -9.74
N LEU A 11 45.11 5.06 -9.10
CA LEU A 11 44.24 3.87 -9.04
C LEU A 11 43.40 3.79 -7.75
N LEU A 12 43.53 4.76 -6.83
CA LEU A 12 42.81 4.75 -5.55
C LEU A 12 41.65 5.76 -5.47
N LEU A 13 41.44 6.62 -6.48
CA LEU A 13 40.49 7.74 -6.35
C LEU A 13 39.18 7.60 -7.13
N THR A 14 38.95 6.52 -7.88
CA THR A 14 37.83 6.43 -8.85
C THR A 14 36.94 5.19 -8.68
N VAL A 15 36.91 4.54 -7.51
CA VAL A 15 36.02 3.39 -7.26
C VAL A 15 35.00 3.64 -6.13
N MET A 16 35.10 4.75 -5.40
CA MET A 16 34.23 5.09 -4.25
C MET A 16 33.13 6.12 -4.58
N VAL A 17 32.63 6.17 -5.83
CA VAL A 17 31.50 7.06 -6.21
C VAL A 17 30.47 6.28 -7.04
N GLY A 18 30.09 5.08 -6.59
CA GLY A 18 29.25 4.18 -7.40
C GLY A 18 28.06 3.50 -6.71
N MET A 19 27.86 3.66 -5.40
CA MET A 19 26.87 2.84 -4.66
C MET A 19 25.87 3.63 -3.81
N ILE A 20 25.57 4.88 -4.16
CA ILE A 20 24.47 5.64 -3.53
C ILE A 20 23.41 5.99 -4.57
N ALA A 21 22.96 4.99 -5.33
CA ALA A 21 21.61 4.98 -5.88
C ALA A 21 20.73 4.20 -4.89
N CYS A 22 20.65 4.69 -3.65
CA CYS A 22 19.66 4.20 -2.69
C CYS A 22 18.30 4.62 -3.25
N GLN A 23 17.56 3.62 -3.68
CA GLN A 23 16.34 3.72 -4.45
C GLN A 23 15.35 4.62 -3.72
N SER A 24 14.90 5.68 -4.40
CA SER A 24 13.72 6.43 -4.01
C SER A 24 12.54 5.45 -4.05
N ILE A 25 12.21 4.85 -2.91
CA ILE A 25 10.95 4.11 -2.75
C ILE A 25 9.85 5.15 -2.94
N GLU A 26 9.31 5.22 -4.15
CA GLU A 26 8.14 6.01 -4.46
C GLU A 26 6.99 5.53 -3.56
N ALA A 27 6.75 6.23 -2.47
CA ALA A 27 5.52 6.15 -1.69
C ALA A 27 4.34 6.76 -2.48
N LYS A 28 4.16 6.36 -3.73
CA LYS A 28 2.98 6.67 -4.53
C LYS A 28 1.91 5.66 -4.16
N THR A 29 0.93 6.05 -3.32
CA THR A 29 -0.49 5.54 -3.36
C THR A 29 -1.35 5.86 -2.13
N LYS A 30 -0.93 6.72 -1.19
CA LYS A 30 -1.83 7.04 -0.04
C LYS A 30 -3.10 7.83 -0.43
N SER A 31 -3.06 8.64 -1.48
CA SER A 31 -4.15 9.56 -1.82
C SER A 31 -5.36 8.89 -2.52
N SER A 32 -5.13 7.89 -3.38
CA SER A 32 -6.22 7.11 -3.98
C SER A 32 -6.80 6.08 -3.00
N ALA A 33 -5.93 5.43 -2.21
CA ALA A 33 -6.33 4.45 -1.21
C ALA A 33 -7.32 5.04 -0.18
N ALA A 34 -7.12 6.29 0.25
CA ALA A 34 -8.02 6.96 1.19
C ALA A 34 -9.46 7.09 0.68
N LYS A 35 -9.65 7.50 -0.59
CA LYS A 35 -11.00 7.62 -1.21
C LYS A 35 -11.67 6.26 -1.36
N ASP A 36 -10.90 5.21 -1.60
CA ASP A 36 -11.42 3.84 -1.70
C ASP A 36 -11.86 3.31 -0.33
N CYS A 37 -11.16 3.68 0.75
CA CYS A 37 -11.53 3.31 2.11
C CYS A 37 -12.91 3.86 2.51
N ASP A 38 -13.15 5.16 2.29
CA ASP A 38 -14.42 5.80 2.65
C ASP A 38 -15.60 5.17 1.90
N LYS A 39 -15.41 4.90 0.61
CA LYS A 39 -16.45 4.27 -0.22
C LYS A 39 -16.79 2.87 0.27
N ILE A 40 -15.78 2.06 0.60
CA ILE A 40 -15.99 0.71 1.12
C ILE A 40 -16.64 0.77 2.52
N ALA A 41 -16.22 1.70 3.39
CA ALA A 41 -16.81 1.91 4.71
C ALA A 41 -18.30 2.28 4.63
N GLN A 42 -18.67 3.21 3.74
CA GLN A 42 -20.07 3.58 3.52
C GLN A 42 -20.93 2.40 3.05
N GLN A 43 -20.39 1.54 2.19
CA GLN A 43 -21.09 0.33 1.76
C GLN A 43 -21.27 -0.67 2.91
N ILE A 44 -20.25 -0.85 3.77
CA ILE A 44 -20.35 -1.66 4.99
C ILE A 44 -21.45 -1.12 5.91
N GLU A 45 -21.52 0.20 6.07
CA GLU A 45 -22.52 0.86 6.90
C GLU A 45 -23.92 0.69 6.32
N THR A 46 -24.07 0.78 4.99
CA THR A 46 -25.36 0.54 4.31
C THR A 46 -25.91 -0.84 4.63
N TYR A 47 -25.10 -1.91 4.50
CA TYR A 47 -25.54 -3.26 4.86
C TYR A 47 -25.75 -3.46 6.37
N THR A 48 -25.05 -2.68 7.20
CA THR A 48 -25.26 -2.69 8.65
C THR A 48 -26.60 -2.06 9.01
N LYS A 49 -26.96 -0.92 8.40
CA LYS A 49 -28.27 -0.28 8.53
C LYS A 49 -29.40 -1.17 8.04
N LEU A 50 -29.25 -1.78 6.86
CA LEU A 50 -30.25 -2.72 6.33
C LEU A 50 -30.53 -3.88 7.30
N ARG A 51 -29.49 -4.45 7.91
CA ARG A 51 -29.66 -5.50 8.92
C ARG A 51 -30.32 -5.02 10.21
N ARG A 52 -30.00 -3.81 10.67
CA ARG A 52 -30.63 -3.19 11.85
C ARG A 52 -32.11 -2.92 11.62
N ASN A 53 -32.48 -2.51 10.41
CA ASN A 53 -33.87 -2.23 10.04
C ASN A 53 -34.71 -3.49 9.83
N GLY A 54 -34.11 -4.68 9.86
CA GLY A 54 -34.80 -5.93 9.64
C GLY A 54 -35.01 -6.25 8.16
N GLY A 55 -35.37 -7.51 7.90
CA GLY A 55 -35.60 -8.05 6.56
C GLY A 55 -35.85 -9.55 6.64
N THR A 56 -36.22 -10.16 5.53
CA THR A 56 -36.38 -11.62 5.45
C THR A 56 -35.05 -12.33 5.74
N ALA A 57 -35.11 -13.58 6.20
CA ALA A 57 -33.92 -14.39 6.47
C ALA A 57 -32.95 -14.43 5.27
N LYS A 58 -33.50 -14.58 4.05
CA LYS A 58 -32.72 -14.57 2.80
C LYS A 58 -32.02 -13.23 2.55
N GLN A 59 -32.69 -12.10 2.84
CA GLN A 59 -32.09 -10.77 2.73
C GLN A 59 -30.98 -10.58 3.78
N MET A 60 -31.22 -10.97 5.04
CA MET A 60 -30.24 -10.85 6.12
C MET A 60 -28.95 -11.62 5.85
N ASP A 61 -29.08 -12.83 5.32
CA ASP A 61 -27.97 -13.69 4.92
C ASP A 61 -27.21 -13.10 3.71
N SER A 62 -27.92 -12.60 2.70
CA SER A 62 -27.32 -11.90 1.56
C SER A 62 -26.52 -10.67 2.01
N TRP A 63 -27.10 -9.81 2.86
CA TRP A 63 -26.42 -8.63 3.39
C TRP A 63 -25.20 -9.00 4.24
N HIS A 64 -25.29 -10.08 5.03
CA HIS A 64 -24.15 -10.58 5.80
C HIS A 64 -22.97 -10.94 4.89
N ARG A 65 -23.21 -11.75 3.85
CA ARG A 65 -22.17 -12.13 2.88
C ARG A 65 -21.56 -10.91 2.18
N LYS A 66 -22.40 -10.00 1.69
CA LYS A 66 -21.94 -8.78 1.00
C LYS A 66 -21.10 -7.90 1.92
N ARG A 67 -21.55 -7.69 3.17
CA ARG A 67 -20.80 -6.93 4.17
C ARG A 67 -19.45 -7.58 4.48
N ASN A 68 -19.38 -8.90 4.62
CA ASN A 68 -18.12 -9.59 4.88
C ASN A 68 -17.14 -9.46 3.71
N LYS A 69 -17.61 -9.55 2.47
CA LYS A 69 -16.79 -9.30 1.27
C LYS A 69 -16.22 -7.88 1.27
N LEU A 70 -17.02 -6.89 1.65
CA LEU A 70 -16.56 -5.50 1.78
C LEU A 70 -15.55 -5.32 2.90
N LYS A 71 -15.75 -5.95 4.07
CA LYS A 71 -14.77 -5.93 5.17
C LYS A 71 -13.42 -6.54 4.75
N GLN A 72 -13.43 -7.60 3.96
CA GLN A 72 -12.20 -8.18 3.41
C GLN A 72 -11.50 -7.21 2.46
N ARG A 73 -12.26 -6.56 1.56
CA ARG A 73 -11.71 -5.53 0.65
C ARG A 73 -11.17 -4.32 1.41
N PHE A 74 -11.86 -3.88 2.45
CA PHE A 74 -11.41 -2.78 3.32
C PHE A 74 -10.04 -3.08 3.93
N ARG A 75 -9.87 -4.28 4.50
CA ARG A 75 -8.58 -4.74 5.05
C ARG A 75 -7.52 -4.90 3.96
N ALA A 76 -7.88 -5.47 2.81
CA ALA A 76 -6.95 -5.68 1.70
C ALA A 76 -6.46 -4.36 1.08
N ALA A 77 -7.28 -3.31 1.12
CA ALA A 77 -6.90 -1.95 0.72
C ALA A 77 -6.04 -1.22 1.77
N GLY A 78 -5.69 -1.87 2.89
CA GLY A 78 -4.92 -1.26 3.98
C GLY A 78 -5.72 -0.27 4.82
N CYS A 79 -7.05 -0.28 4.72
CA CYS A 79 -7.91 0.64 5.45
C CYS A 79 -8.04 0.23 6.93
N THR A 80 -8.11 1.23 7.80
CA THR A 80 -8.29 1.09 9.25
C THR A 80 -9.57 1.82 9.69
N TYR A 81 -10.20 1.34 10.77
CA TYR A 81 -11.41 1.96 11.35
C TYR A 81 -11.08 3.20 12.19
#